data_AF-A0A812V0E6-F1
#
_entry.id   AF-A0A812V0E6-F1
#
_cell.length_a   1.000
_cell.length_b   1.000
_cell.length_c   1.000
_cell.angle_alpha   90.00
_cell.angle_beta   90.00
_cell.angle_gamma   90.00
#
_symmetry.space_group_name_H-M   'P 1'
#
loop_
_entity.id
_entity.type
_entity.pdbx_description
1 polymer ?
#
loop_
_entity_poly.entity_id
_entity_poly.type
_entity_poly.pdbx_seq_one_letter_code
_entity_poly.pdbx_strand_id
1 'polypeptide(L)'
;MSAPDQLQEEVWQDREIKFDQMPQLLKLRKGEFQIDSINSVEDTKGNNGERGILIVTNLRLIWTSAKYARTNLSIGFNCVSSVNIRTVNSKLRGSSQALYVMTRFNSTRFEFIFTSLVKHSPRLFTTVQAVFKSYETTKLYRDLKLRGAIIRDKELIMLPNEQVYEKINGIWNLSSDQGNLGTFIITNVRTVWFAVLAENFNVSIPYLQMKSINVRNSKFGQALVIETTASSGGYILGFRADPVEHLEEVYTQIHNLWKIFSVTPIFGVEFSVEDKQSDAKENFVPRQEDDVQIMEGDDIEPCLLYQPDGEKEIDREPIYNNELGLAVERLKEGSTIQQLWQIV
;
A
#
# COMPACT_ATOMS: atom_id res chain seq x y z
N MET A 1 -10.63 31.38 11.43
CA MET A 1 -10.53 29.91 11.40
C MET A 1 -9.34 29.58 10.50
N SER A 2 -8.19 29.26 11.10
CA SER A 2 -7.06 28.71 10.34
C SER A 2 -7.49 27.37 9.76
N ALA A 3 -7.13 27.10 8.50
CA ALA A 3 -7.29 25.77 7.93
C ALA A 3 -6.53 24.77 8.83
N PRO A 4 -7.09 23.57 9.10
CA PRO A 4 -6.35 22.56 9.84
C PRO A 4 -5.05 22.27 9.09
N ASP A 5 -3.91 22.33 9.78
CA ASP A 5 -2.61 22.00 9.20
C ASP A 5 -2.65 20.54 8.71
N GLN A 6 -2.86 20.34 7.41
CA GLN A 6 -2.67 19.04 6.77
C GLN A 6 -1.17 18.80 6.68
N LEU A 7 -0.63 18.14 7.71
CA LEU A 7 0.81 17.86 7.83
C LEU A 7 1.29 16.79 6.84
N GLN A 8 0.39 16.04 6.20
CA GLN A 8 0.74 14.95 5.31
C GLN A 8 -0.24 14.82 4.14
N GLU A 9 0.32 14.79 2.92
CA GLU A 9 -0.39 14.36 1.71
C GLU A 9 -0.62 12.85 1.74
N GLU A 10 -1.79 12.45 1.24
CA GLU A 10 -2.19 11.05 1.17
C GLU A 10 -1.19 10.22 0.34
N VAL A 11 -0.87 9.02 0.84
CA VAL A 11 0.12 8.14 0.22
C VAL A 11 -0.58 7.24 -0.79
N TRP A 12 -0.48 7.63 -2.06
CA TRP A 12 -1.06 6.87 -3.17
C TRP A 12 -0.10 5.79 -3.68
N GLN A 13 1.22 5.96 -3.50
CA GLN A 13 2.25 5.17 -4.18
C GLN A 13 2.14 3.66 -3.91
N ASP A 14 1.73 3.26 -2.72
CA ASP A 14 1.50 1.85 -2.38
C ASP A 14 0.04 1.41 -2.58
N ARG A 15 -0.90 2.34 -2.78
CA ARG A 15 -2.35 2.09 -2.79
C ARG A 15 -3.02 2.19 -4.15
N GLU A 16 -2.33 2.69 -5.16
CA GLU A 16 -2.88 2.87 -6.51
C GLU A 16 -2.05 2.16 -7.57
N ILE A 17 -2.67 1.99 -8.74
CA ILE A 17 -2.02 1.58 -9.98
C ILE A 17 -2.14 2.74 -10.95
N LYS A 18 -1.01 3.21 -11.49
CA LYS A 18 -0.98 4.29 -12.48
C LYS A 18 -0.22 3.88 -13.72
N PHE A 19 -0.75 4.34 -14.86
CA PHE A 19 -0.20 4.16 -16.19
C PHE A 19 0.28 5.51 -16.72
N ASP A 20 1.33 5.50 -17.52
CA ASP A 20 1.84 6.62 -18.32
C ASP A 20 1.95 7.95 -17.57
N GLN A 21 2.51 7.87 -16.36
CA GLN A 21 2.68 9.03 -15.50
C GLN A 21 3.82 9.92 -15.99
N MET A 22 3.71 11.22 -15.70
CA MET A 22 4.83 12.13 -15.95
C MET A 22 6.07 11.68 -15.15
N PRO A 23 7.28 11.73 -15.73
CA PRO A 23 8.53 11.38 -15.07
C PRO A 23 8.72 11.92 -13.65
N GLN A 24 8.22 13.13 -13.39
CA GLN A 24 8.29 13.80 -12.10
C GLN A 24 7.45 13.11 -11.01
N LEU A 25 6.31 12.50 -11.38
CA LEU A 25 5.41 11.78 -10.47
C LEU A 25 5.94 10.37 -10.12
N LEU A 26 6.91 9.87 -10.88
CA LEU A 26 7.62 8.62 -10.59
C LEU A 26 8.80 8.80 -9.62
N LYS A 27 9.13 10.05 -9.24
CA LYS A 27 10.17 10.29 -8.24
C LYS A 27 9.78 9.64 -6.92
N LEU A 28 10.78 9.16 -6.20
CA LEU A 28 10.59 8.51 -4.90
C LEU A 28 10.09 9.54 -3.90
N ARG A 29 9.01 9.21 -3.19
CA ARG A 29 8.49 10.08 -2.12
C ARG A 29 9.38 10.04 -0.88
N LYS A 30 9.13 10.93 0.07
CA LYS A 30 9.73 10.84 1.41
C LYS A 30 9.43 9.47 2.03
N GLY A 31 10.47 8.81 2.53
CA GLY A 31 10.45 7.45 3.09
C GLY A 31 10.37 6.32 2.05
N GLU A 32 10.19 6.64 0.77
CA GLU A 32 10.33 5.66 -0.30
C GLU A 32 11.79 5.59 -0.76
N PHE A 33 12.31 4.39 -0.92
CA PHE A 33 13.67 4.17 -1.42
C PHE A 33 13.69 3.00 -2.41
N GLN A 34 14.59 3.09 -3.38
CA GLN A 34 14.85 2.02 -4.32
C GLN A 34 15.62 0.90 -3.61
N ILE A 35 15.11 -0.33 -3.73
CA ILE A 35 15.73 -1.53 -3.18
C ILE A 35 16.63 -2.17 -4.22
N ASP A 36 16.11 -2.32 -5.45
CA ASP A 36 16.79 -3.03 -6.53
C ASP A 36 16.23 -2.59 -7.89
N SER A 37 16.97 -2.84 -8.97
CA SER A 37 16.56 -2.52 -10.34
C SER A 37 17.24 -3.41 -11.36
N ILE A 38 16.56 -3.67 -12.47
CA ILE A 38 17.14 -4.39 -13.61
C ILE A 38 16.76 -3.70 -14.92
N ASN A 39 17.73 -3.65 -15.83
CA ASN A 39 17.53 -3.21 -17.20
C ASN A 39 17.08 -4.38 -18.07
N SER A 40 16.60 -4.07 -19.28
CA SER A 40 16.22 -5.10 -20.27
C SER A 40 15.13 -6.04 -19.76
N VAL A 41 14.11 -5.48 -19.10
CA VAL A 41 12.88 -6.17 -18.76
C VAL A 41 11.78 -5.69 -19.69
N GLU A 42 11.16 -6.62 -20.39
CA GLU A 42 10.05 -6.39 -21.29
C GLU A 42 8.72 -6.45 -20.51
N ASP A 43 7.83 -5.49 -20.74
CA ASP A 43 6.43 -5.65 -20.38
C ASP A 43 5.71 -6.42 -21.49
N THR A 44 5.53 -7.72 -21.29
CA THR A 44 5.03 -8.64 -22.32
C THR A 44 3.51 -8.49 -22.54
N LYS A 45 2.80 -7.92 -21.55
CA LYS A 45 1.33 -7.81 -21.60
C LYS A 45 0.90 -6.56 -22.37
N GLY A 46 1.35 -5.38 -21.94
CA GLY A 46 0.93 -4.11 -22.54
C GLY A 46 1.83 -3.64 -23.68
N ASN A 47 3.14 -3.83 -23.56
CA ASN A 47 4.14 -3.24 -24.46
C ASN A 47 5.07 -4.30 -25.06
N ASN A 48 4.47 -5.33 -25.67
CA ASN A 48 5.21 -6.48 -26.23
C ASN A 48 6.27 -6.03 -27.24
N GLY A 49 7.50 -6.50 -27.06
CA GLY A 49 8.66 -6.11 -27.86
C GLY A 49 9.38 -4.85 -27.38
N GLU A 50 8.84 -4.11 -26.40
CA GLU A 50 9.53 -2.96 -25.80
C GLU A 50 10.32 -3.35 -24.55
N ARG A 51 11.64 -3.11 -24.59
CA ARG A 51 12.50 -3.25 -23.41
C ARG A 51 12.34 -2.02 -22.51
N GLY A 52 12.39 -2.24 -21.21
CA GLY A 52 12.36 -1.20 -20.20
C GLY A 52 13.27 -1.50 -19.02
N ILE A 53 13.13 -0.66 -18.01
CA ILE A 53 13.79 -0.76 -16.72
C ILE A 53 12.71 -1.07 -15.68
N LEU A 54 12.90 -2.13 -14.91
CA LEU A 54 12.04 -2.47 -13.77
C LEU A 54 12.76 -2.11 -12.48
N ILE A 55 12.12 -1.29 -11.66
CA ILE A 55 12.61 -0.79 -10.38
C ILE A 55 11.67 -1.30 -9.28
N VAL A 56 12.26 -1.78 -8.19
CA VAL A 56 11.56 -2.24 -6.99
C VAL A 56 11.87 -1.27 -5.88
N THR A 57 10.86 -0.60 -5.37
CA THR A 57 10.96 0.26 -4.17
C THR A 57 10.43 -0.49 -2.96
N ASN A 58 10.46 0.14 -1.79
CA ASN A 58 9.82 -0.39 -0.60
C ASN A 58 8.27 -0.28 -0.62
N LEU A 59 7.68 0.43 -1.59
CA LEU A 59 6.23 0.68 -1.66
C LEU A 59 5.56 0.18 -2.95
N ARG A 60 6.29 0.10 -4.05
CA ARG A 60 5.73 -0.18 -5.37
C ARG A 60 6.76 -0.76 -6.33
N LEU A 61 6.24 -1.28 -7.44
CA LEU A 61 7.00 -1.55 -8.65
C LEU A 61 6.87 -0.37 -9.61
N ILE A 62 7.97 -0.02 -10.27
CA ILE A 62 7.97 0.98 -11.34
C ILE A 62 8.61 0.35 -12.57
N TRP A 63 7.89 0.32 -13.68
CA TRP A 63 8.46 -0.04 -14.97
C TRP A 63 8.45 1.18 -15.89
N THR A 64 9.49 1.37 -16.68
CA THR A 64 9.57 2.47 -17.65
C THR A 64 10.17 1.95 -18.95
N SER A 65 9.52 2.25 -20.07
CA SER A 65 10.04 1.90 -21.40
C SER A 65 11.37 2.61 -21.66
N ALA A 66 12.35 1.87 -22.19
CA ALA A 66 13.63 2.44 -22.58
C ALA A 66 13.55 3.21 -23.90
N LYS A 67 12.43 3.09 -24.63
CA LYS A 67 12.20 3.78 -25.91
C LYS A 67 11.40 5.06 -25.71
N TYR A 68 10.39 5.04 -24.83
CA TYR A 68 9.52 6.17 -24.56
C TYR A 68 9.30 6.36 -23.07
N ALA A 69 9.91 7.37 -22.46
CA ALA A 69 9.81 7.62 -21.01
C ALA A 69 8.37 7.88 -20.53
N ARG A 70 7.47 8.33 -21.42
CA ARG A 70 6.04 8.51 -21.15
C ARG A 70 5.31 7.19 -20.91
N THR A 71 5.81 6.09 -21.45
CA THR A 71 5.22 4.76 -21.32
C THR A 71 5.78 4.10 -20.08
N ASN A 72 4.99 4.08 -19.02
CA ASN A 72 5.44 3.59 -17.72
C ASN A 72 4.29 3.07 -16.86
N LEU A 73 4.67 2.29 -15.85
CA LEU A 73 3.75 1.65 -14.91
C LEU A 73 4.22 1.94 -13.49
N SER A 74 3.28 2.27 -12.62
CA SER A 74 3.50 2.38 -11.17
C SER A 74 2.47 1.49 -10.47
N ILE A 75 2.94 0.44 -9.79
CA ILE A 75 2.09 -0.60 -9.20
C ILE A 75 2.34 -0.65 -7.69
N GLY A 76 1.43 -0.07 -6.91
CA GLY A 76 1.49 -0.11 -5.45
C GLY A 76 1.33 -1.51 -4.87
N PHE A 77 2.14 -1.85 -3.86
CA PHE A 77 2.10 -3.20 -3.27
C PHE A 77 0.79 -3.54 -2.56
N ASN A 78 0.03 -2.56 -2.05
CA ASN A 78 -1.28 -2.82 -1.46
C ASN A 78 -2.32 -3.28 -2.50
N CYS A 79 -2.08 -3.00 -3.78
CA CYS A 79 -2.93 -3.47 -4.88
C CYS A 79 -2.56 -4.89 -5.32
N VAL A 80 -1.38 -5.40 -4.94
CA VAL A 80 -0.86 -6.69 -5.41
C VAL A 80 -1.52 -7.82 -4.62
N SER A 81 -2.14 -8.74 -5.36
CA SER A 81 -2.75 -9.95 -4.80
C SER A 81 -1.79 -11.14 -4.80
N SER A 82 -0.95 -11.26 -5.83
CA SER A 82 0.05 -12.33 -5.89
C SER A 82 1.22 -11.98 -6.80
N VAL A 83 2.41 -12.49 -6.46
CA VAL A 83 3.64 -12.37 -7.25
C VAL A 83 4.21 -13.76 -7.51
N ASN A 84 4.26 -14.17 -8.77
CA ASN A 84 4.73 -15.49 -9.18
C ASN A 84 5.85 -15.38 -10.22
N ILE A 85 6.84 -16.25 -10.14
CA ILE A 85 7.91 -16.37 -11.15
C ILE A 85 7.62 -17.62 -11.96
N ARG A 86 7.61 -17.49 -13.29
CA ARG A 86 7.43 -18.61 -14.22
C ARG A 86 8.51 -18.59 -15.28
N THR A 87 8.92 -19.76 -15.72
CA THR A 87 9.74 -19.89 -16.92
C THR A 87 8.83 -19.85 -18.15
N VAL A 88 9.11 -18.95 -19.08
CA VAL A 88 8.35 -18.71 -20.31
C VAL A 88 9.28 -18.75 -21.52
N ASN A 89 8.77 -19.15 -22.68
CA ASN A 89 9.52 -19.04 -23.92
C ASN A 89 9.25 -17.67 -24.55
N SER A 90 10.22 -16.76 -24.45
CA SER A 90 10.20 -15.47 -25.14
C SER A 90 10.50 -15.66 -26.63
N LYS A 91 9.73 -14.98 -27.48
CA LYS A 91 9.96 -14.93 -28.94
C LYS A 91 11.35 -14.39 -29.29
N LEU A 92 11.91 -13.51 -28.47
CA LEU A 92 13.19 -12.84 -28.72
C LEU A 92 14.42 -13.66 -28.29
N ARG A 93 14.28 -14.53 -27.28
CA ARG A 93 15.43 -15.13 -26.57
C ARG A 93 15.28 -16.63 -26.24
N GLY A 94 14.13 -17.26 -26.51
CA GLY A 94 13.84 -18.63 -26.09
C GLY A 94 13.44 -18.69 -24.61
N SER A 95 13.83 -19.73 -23.88
CA SER A 95 13.49 -19.91 -22.46
C SER A 95 14.04 -18.78 -21.59
N SER A 96 13.14 -18.04 -20.93
CA SER A 96 13.45 -16.95 -19.99
C SER A 96 12.54 -17.00 -18.76
N GLN A 97 12.84 -16.21 -17.74
CA GLN A 97 11.96 -16.02 -16.59
C GLN A 97 11.06 -14.80 -16.79
N ALA A 98 9.80 -14.94 -16.36
CA ALA A 98 8.83 -13.87 -16.29
C ALA A 98 8.23 -13.76 -14.89
N LEU A 99 8.03 -12.52 -14.46
CA LEU A 99 7.36 -12.14 -13.23
C LEU A 99 5.89 -11.82 -13.54
N TYR A 100 4.99 -12.60 -12.97
CA TYR A 100 3.55 -12.41 -13.03
C TYR A 100 3.10 -11.69 -11.78
N VAL A 101 2.55 -10.49 -11.94
CA VAL A 101 2.01 -9.67 -10.86
C VAL A 101 0.51 -9.55 -11.08
N MET A 102 -0.27 -10.23 -10.24
CA MET A 102 -1.73 -10.11 -10.23
C MET A 102 -2.12 -9.03 -9.23
N THR A 103 -2.99 -8.11 -9.64
CA THR A 103 -3.43 -7.00 -8.80
C THR A 103 -4.95 -6.87 -8.82
N ARG A 104 -5.47 -6.15 -7.82
CA ARG A 104 -6.84 -5.67 -7.77
C ARG A 104 -6.83 -4.22 -7.31
N PHE A 105 -7.44 -3.34 -8.09
CA PHE A 105 -7.55 -1.92 -7.78
C PHE A 105 -8.91 -1.40 -8.26
N ASN A 106 -9.62 -0.66 -7.42
CA ASN A 106 -10.97 -0.15 -7.70
C ASN A 106 -11.94 -1.20 -8.27
N SER A 107 -11.93 -2.41 -7.69
CA SER A 107 -12.71 -3.58 -8.14
C SER A 107 -12.33 -4.17 -9.49
N THR A 108 -11.37 -3.59 -10.21
CA THR A 108 -10.81 -4.15 -11.44
C THR A 108 -9.59 -5.00 -11.14
N ARG A 109 -9.44 -6.11 -11.86
CA ARG A 109 -8.27 -7.00 -11.78
C ARG A 109 -7.31 -6.64 -12.92
N PHE A 110 -6.02 -6.53 -12.60
CA PHE A 110 -4.98 -6.40 -13.63
C PHE A 110 -3.94 -7.51 -13.50
N GLU A 111 -3.34 -7.86 -14.63
CA GLU A 111 -2.24 -8.80 -14.76
C GLU A 111 -1.09 -8.09 -15.48
N PHE A 112 0.06 -8.04 -14.81
CA PHE A 112 1.31 -7.55 -15.38
C PHE A 112 2.29 -8.70 -15.56
N ILE A 113 2.95 -8.75 -16.72
CA ILE A 113 3.90 -9.81 -17.05
C ILE A 113 5.22 -9.15 -17.47
N PHE A 114 6.22 -9.27 -16.61
CA PHE A 114 7.55 -8.72 -16.87
C PHE A 114 8.52 -9.85 -17.24
N THR A 115 8.97 -9.89 -18.48
CA THR A 115 9.90 -10.90 -18.97
C THR A 115 11.32 -10.36 -18.97
N SER A 116 12.25 -11.07 -18.31
CA SER A 116 13.66 -10.71 -18.39
C SER A 116 14.23 -11.06 -19.77
N LEU A 117 15.00 -10.16 -20.37
CA LEU A 117 15.73 -10.44 -21.61
C LEU A 117 17.19 -10.87 -21.36
N VAL A 118 17.62 -10.89 -20.10
CA VAL A 118 18.97 -11.29 -19.67
C VAL A 118 19.03 -12.81 -19.47
N LYS A 119 20.09 -13.46 -19.97
CA LYS A 119 20.24 -14.94 -20.02
C LYS A 119 20.45 -15.63 -18.65
N HIS A 120 20.35 -14.91 -17.54
CA HIS A 120 20.48 -15.45 -16.18
C HIS A 120 19.33 -15.01 -15.29
N SER A 121 18.91 -15.90 -14.38
CA SER A 121 17.78 -15.70 -13.45
C SER A 121 17.87 -14.31 -12.81
N PRO A 122 16.96 -13.37 -13.13
CA PRO A 122 16.96 -12.05 -12.51
C PRO A 122 16.74 -12.20 -11.00
N ARG A 123 17.81 -12.04 -10.22
CA ARG A 123 17.77 -11.88 -8.75
C ARG A 123 16.65 -10.92 -8.34
N LEU A 124 16.42 -9.88 -9.15
CA LEU A 124 15.35 -8.91 -8.95
C LEU A 124 13.98 -9.55 -8.71
N PHE A 125 13.59 -10.59 -9.44
CA PHE A 125 12.26 -11.18 -9.28
C PHE A 125 12.08 -11.85 -7.91
N THR A 126 13.14 -12.48 -7.39
CA THR A 126 13.15 -12.97 -6.00
C THR A 126 13.16 -11.82 -5.00
N THR A 127 13.85 -10.72 -5.29
CA THR A 127 13.78 -9.48 -4.51
C THR A 127 12.35 -8.96 -4.44
N VAL A 128 11.60 -8.91 -5.55
CA VAL A 128 10.19 -8.49 -5.57
C VAL A 128 9.34 -9.34 -4.64
N GLN A 129 9.45 -10.67 -4.71
CA GLN A 129 8.68 -11.57 -3.85
C GLN A 129 8.99 -11.34 -2.37
N ALA A 130 10.27 -11.17 -2.02
CA ALA A 130 10.69 -10.94 -0.65
C ALA A 130 10.22 -9.57 -0.11
N VAL A 131 10.35 -8.52 -0.92
CA VAL A 131 9.87 -7.17 -0.58
C VAL A 131 8.35 -7.14 -0.43
N PHE A 132 7.60 -7.77 -1.35
CA PHE A 132 6.15 -7.88 -1.25
C PHE A 132 5.72 -8.62 0.03
N LYS A 133 6.41 -9.71 0.39
CA LYS A 133 6.15 -10.41 1.65
C LYS A 133 6.46 -9.52 2.88
N SER A 134 7.57 -8.79 2.87
CA SER A 134 7.92 -7.81 3.92
C SER A 134 6.84 -6.73 4.05
N TYR A 135 6.39 -6.17 2.92
CA TYR A 135 5.29 -5.22 2.85
C TYR A 135 4.01 -5.77 3.51
N GLU A 136 3.57 -6.98 3.14
CA GLU A 136 2.37 -7.59 3.73
C GLU A 136 2.47 -7.81 5.24
N THR A 137 3.63 -8.21 5.75
CA THR A 137 3.83 -8.47 7.19
C THR A 137 3.95 -7.21 8.06
N THR A 138 4.12 -6.04 7.45
CA THR A 138 4.39 -4.76 8.14
C THR A 138 3.23 -3.76 8.02
N LYS A 139 2.01 -4.25 7.74
CA LYS A 139 0.82 -3.40 7.61
C LYS A 139 0.52 -2.53 8.83
N LEU A 140 0.89 -2.95 10.04
CA LEU A 140 0.66 -2.17 11.26
C LEU A 140 1.40 -0.82 11.34
N TYR A 141 2.40 -0.57 10.49
CA TYR A 141 3.02 0.76 10.35
C TYR A 141 2.19 1.72 9.51
N ARG A 142 1.22 1.20 8.73
CA ARG A 142 0.59 1.93 7.64
C ARG A 142 -0.93 1.87 7.68
N ASP A 143 -1.52 0.86 8.31
CA ASP A 143 -2.97 0.67 8.36
C ASP A 143 -3.50 0.85 9.78
N LEU A 144 -4.60 1.61 9.88
CA LEU A 144 -5.38 1.72 11.11
C LEU A 144 -5.89 0.33 11.52
N LYS A 145 -5.68 -0.05 12.77
CA LYS A 145 -6.16 -1.32 13.31
C LYS A 145 -7.11 -1.11 14.47
N LEU A 146 -8.34 -1.57 14.33
CA LEU A 146 -9.32 -1.69 15.41
C LEU A 146 -9.32 -3.13 15.93
N ARG A 147 -9.38 -3.30 17.25
CA ARG A 147 -9.48 -4.60 17.94
C ARG A 147 -8.43 -5.61 17.47
N GLY A 148 -7.18 -5.16 17.35
CA GLY A 148 -6.05 -5.98 16.93
C GLY A 148 -5.44 -6.77 18.09
N ALA A 149 -4.78 -7.89 17.79
CA ALA A 149 -3.94 -8.60 18.76
C ALA A 149 -2.58 -7.88 18.90
N ILE A 150 -2.61 -6.67 19.47
CA ILE A 150 -1.44 -5.79 19.62
C ILE A 150 -0.97 -5.65 21.07
N ILE A 151 -1.75 -6.13 22.03
CA ILE A 151 -1.43 -6.11 23.46
C ILE A 151 -1.22 -7.55 23.93
N ARG A 152 -0.21 -7.75 24.79
CA ARG A 152 0.04 -9.00 25.50
C ARG A 152 0.48 -8.65 26.91
N ASP A 153 -0.18 -9.24 27.91
CA ASP A 153 0.14 -9.04 29.32
C ASP A 153 0.18 -7.54 29.72
N LYS A 154 -0.81 -6.75 29.26
CA LYS A 154 -0.90 -5.28 29.45
C LYS A 154 0.27 -4.46 28.87
N GLU A 155 1.08 -5.05 28.01
CA GLU A 155 2.16 -4.39 27.29
C GLU A 155 1.93 -4.41 25.78
N LEU A 156 2.45 -3.37 25.10
CA LEU A 156 2.38 -3.27 23.64
C LEU A 156 3.35 -4.27 23.01
N ILE A 157 2.85 -5.04 22.03
CA ILE A 157 3.69 -5.84 21.15
C ILE A 157 4.36 -4.89 20.17
N MET A 158 5.63 -4.59 20.44
CA MET A 158 6.44 -3.68 19.65
C MET A 158 6.69 -4.22 18.24
N LEU A 159 6.53 -3.35 17.25
CA LEU A 159 6.99 -3.60 15.89
C LEU A 159 8.54 -3.44 15.83
N PRO A 160 9.21 -4.02 14.82
CA PRO A 160 10.63 -3.74 14.58
C PRO A 160 10.94 -2.23 14.56
N ASN A 161 11.98 -1.77 15.24
CA ASN A 161 12.35 -0.35 15.25
C ASN A 161 11.26 0.62 15.79
N GLU A 162 10.19 0.11 16.38
CA GLU A 162 9.23 0.90 17.15
C GLU A 162 9.84 1.21 18.52
N GLN A 163 9.71 2.46 18.95
CA GLN A 163 10.19 2.94 20.25
C GLN A 163 9.06 3.64 20.97
N VAL A 164 8.79 3.23 22.21
CA VAL A 164 7.82 3.90 23.08
C VAL A 164 8.44 5.18 23.62
N TYR A 165 7.75 6.30 23.43
CA TYR A 165 8.08 7.58 24.04
C TYR A 165 7.38 7.73 25.37
N GLU A 166 6.08 7.39 25.41
CA GLU A 166 5.29 7.57 26.62
C GLU A 166 4.17 6.54 26.74
N LYS A 167 3.87 6.16 27.99
CA LYS A 167 2.74 5.32 28.39
C LYS A 167 1.91 6.08 29.42
N ILE A 168 0.70 6.43 29.03
CA ILE A 168 -0.20 7.31 29.78
C ILE A 168 -1.43 6.51 30.20
N ASN A 169 -1.59 6.32 31.50
CA ASN A 169 -2.76 5.64 32.05
C ASN A 169 -3.90 6.64 32.25
N GLY A 170 -5.13 6.14 32.43
CA GLY A 170 -6.25 6.99 32.78
C GLY A 170 -6.92 7.68 31.59
N ILE A 171 -6.60 7.26 30.35
CA ILE A 171 -7.17 7.87 29.15
C ILE A 171 -8.47 7.18 28.78
N TRP A 172 -9.56 7.93 28.80
CA TRP A 172 -10.89 7.48 28.44
C TRP A 172 -11.10 7.57 26.93
N ASN A 173 -11.59 6.49 26.32
CA ASN A 173 -12.11 6.53 24.96
C ASN A 173 -13.60 6.93 24.98
N LEU A 174 -13.96 7.91 24.13
CA LEU A 174 -15.30 8.50 24.07
C LEU A 174 -16.15 7.98 22.89
N SER A 175 -15.72 6.90 22.22
CA SER A 175 -16.46 6.36 21.06
C SER A 175 -17.72 5.57 21.44
N SER A 176 -17.88 5.22 22.72
CA SER A 176 -19.02 4.47 23.26
C SER A 176 -19.78 5.28 24.32
N ASP A 177 -21.08 5.02 24.47
CA ASP A 177 -21.95 5.76 25.40
C ASP A 177 -21.51 5.76 26.87
N GLN A 178 -20.84 4.69 27.31
CA GLN A 178 -20.38 4.55 28.70
C GLN A 178 -18.92 4.96 28.94
N GLY A 179 -18.17 5.31 27.88
CA GLY A 179 -16.73 5.58 27.98
C GLY A 179 -15.91 4.37 28.46
N ASN A 180 -14.73 4.14 27.89
CA ASN A 180 -13.87 3.05 28.35
C ASN A 180 -12.56 3.61 28.90
N LEU A 181 -12.21 3.25 30.13
CA LEU A 181 -10.93 3.61 30.73
C LEU A 181 -9.82 2.74 30.13
N GLY A 182 -8.75 3.39 29.68
CA GLY A 182 -7.67 2.72 28.99
C GLY A 182 -6.30 3.33 29.28
N THR A 183 -5.32 2.73 28.62
CA THR A 183 -3.94 3.20 28.57
C THR A 183 -3.63 3.61 27.14
N PHE A 184 -2.92 4.72 27.01
CA PHE A 184 -2.48 5.31 25.77
C PHE A 184 -0.96 5.13 25.68
N ILE A 185 -0.46 4.70 24.52
CA ILE A 185 0.96 4.48 24.26
C ILE A 185 1.33 5.27 23.01
N ILE A 186 2.33 6.13 23.15
CA ILE A 186 2.84 7.00 22.09
C ILE A 186 4.18 6.44 21.65
N THR A 187 4.35 6.23 20.34
CA THR A 187 5.58 5.68 19.75
C THR A 187 6.09 6.57 18.62
N ASN A 188 7.24 6.26 18.03
CA ASN A 188 7.73 6.95 16.83
C ASN A 188 6.88 6.74 15.56
N VAL A 189 6.08 5.66 15.46
CA VAL A 189 5.38 5.31 14.20
C VAL A 189 3.86 5.36 14.29
N ARG A 190 3.32 5.20 15.50
CA ARG A 190 1.87 5.13 15.74
C ARG A 190 1.53 5.47 17.18
N THR A 191 0.26 5.74 17.37
CA THR A 191 -0.34 5.90 18.69
C THR A 191 -1.31 4.74 18.94
N VAL A 192 -1.24 4.15 20.13
CA VAL A 192 -2.07 3.02 20.52
C VAL A 192 -2.88 3.37 21.75
N TRP A 193 -4.15 2.96 21.77
CA TRP A 193 -4.97 2.97 22.98
C TRP A 193 -5.61 1.61 23.17
N PHE A 194 -5.68 1.13 24.42
CA PHE A 194 -6.40 -0.10 24.77
C PHE A 194 -7.12 0.04 26.11
N ALA A 195 -8.27 -0.62 26.24
CA ALA A 195 -9.03 -0.62 27.48
C ALA A 195 -8.38 -1.53 28.54
N VAL A 196 -8.37 -1.07 29.79
CA VAL A 196 -7.73 -1.80 30.92
C VAL A 196 -8.47 -3.09 31.26
N LEU A 197 -9.82 -3.07 31.16
CA LEU A 197 -10.66 -4.22 31.51
C LEU A 197 -10.86 -5.20 30.35
N ALA A 198 -10.53 -4.78 29.12
CA ALA A 198 -10.76 -5.56 27.91
C ALA A 198 -9.70 -5.19 26.86
N GLU A 199 -8.55 -5.86 26.91
CA GLU A 199 -7.40 -5.53 26.04
C GLU A 199 -7.70 -5.69 24.55
N ASN A 200 -8.66 -6.54 24.18
CA ASN A 200 -9.15 -6.69 22.81
C ASN A 200 -9.92 -5.46 22.30
N PHE A 201 -10.37 -4.58 23.20
CA PHE A 201 -10.91 -3.28 22.85
C PHE A 201 -9.76 -2.26 22.79
N ASN A 202 -9.14 -2.20 21.62
CA ASN A 202 -8.00 -1.34 21.35
C ASN A 202 -8.08 -0.71 19.96
N VAL A 203 -7.27 0.32 19.75
CA VAL A 203 -7.03 0.97 18.47
C VAL A 203 -5.55 1.27 18.33
N SER A 204 -5.00 1.00 17.15
CA SER A 204 -3.66 1.41 16.73
C SER A 204 -3.79 2.35 15.54
N ILE A 205 -3.31 3.57 15.71
CA ILE A 205 -3.42 4.68 14.76
C ILE A 205 -2.02 5.04 14.27
N PRO A 206 -1.59 4.53 13.11
CA PRO A 206 -0.35 4.99 12.49
C PRO A 206 -0.40 6.47 12.16
N TYR A 207 0.72 7.16 12.35
CA TYR A 207 0.84 8.58 11.99
C TYR A 207 0.57 8.82 10.50
N LEU A 208 0.85 7.81 9.67
CA LEU A 208 0.51 7.80 8.25
C LEU A 208 -1.00 8.01 7.96
N GLN A 209 -1.87 7.52 8.85
CA GLN A 209 -3.33 7.55 8.68
C GLN A 209 -3.98 8.71 9.42
N MET A 210 -3.22 9.54 10.13
CA MET A 210 -3.75 10.73 10.78
C MET A 210 -3.97 11.84 9.77
N LYS A 211 -5.18 12.40 9.77
CA LYS A 211 -5.56 13.57 8.98
C LYS A 211 -5.45 14.86 9.79
N SER A 212 -5.89 14.82 11.05
CA SER A 212 -5.76 15.93 11.97
C SER A 212 -5.78 15.45 13.42
N ILE A 213 -5.21 16.26 14.30
CA ILE A 213 -5.30 16.11 15.75
C ILE A 213 -5.68 17.46 16.34
N ASN A 214 -6.67 17.50 17.23
CA ASN A 214 -7.17 18.73 17.83
C ASN A 214 -7.67 18.47 19.25
N VAL A 215 -7.61 19.48 20.12
CA VAL A 215 -8.38 19.49 21.37
C VAL A 215 -9.71 20.18 21.13
N ARG A 216 -10.83 19.50 21.41
CA ARG A 216 -12.19 20.03 21.23
C ARG A 216 -13.03 19.82 22.49
N ASN A 217 -14.00 20.70 22.71
CA ASN A 217 -15.01 20.51 23.74
C ASN A 217 -15.99 19.40 23.32
N SER A 218 -16.25 18.46 24.23
CA SER A 218 -17.22 17.37 24.06
C SER A 218 -18.29 17.43 25.15
N LYS A 219 -19.34 16.59 25.04
CA LYS A 219 -20.34 16.40 26.11
C LYS A 219 -19.74 15.95 27.45
N PHE A 220 -18.51 15.44 27.44
CA PHE A 220 -17.82 14.88 28.62
C PHE A 220 -16.61 15.71 29.07
N GLY A 221 -16.49 16.95 28.61
CA GLY A 221 -15.35 17.85 28.85
C GLY A 221 -14.43 18.00 27.62
N GLN A 222 -13.27 18.61 27.80
CA GLN A 222 -12.26 18.69 26.75
C GLN A 222 -11.76 17.29 26.36
N ALA A 223 -11.59 17.07 25.06
CA ALA A 223 -11.16 15.80 24.51
C ALA A 223 -10.17 16.01 23.36
N LEU A 224 -9.16 15.15 23.32
CA LEU A 224 -8.28 14.97 22.18
C LEU A 224 -9.06 14.24 21.08
N VAL A 225 -9.14 14.84 19.91
CA VAL A 225 -9.81 14.30 18.74
C VAL A 225 -8.76 14.02 17.68
N ILE A 226 -8.62 12.74 17.32
CA ILE A 226 -7.81 12.30 16.19
C ILE A 226 -8.75 11.93 15.05
N GLU A 227 -8.64 12.66 13.94
CA GLU A 227 -9.33 12.35 12.69
C GLU A 227 -8.39 11.57 11.78
N THR A 228 -8.89 10.50 11.17
CA THR A 228 -8.10 9.66 10.25
C THR A 228 -8.44 9.98 8.78
N THR A 229 -7.56 9.57 7.87
CA THR A 229 -7.74 9.74 6.41
C THR A 229 -8.98 9.01 5.90
N ALA A 230 -9.52 9.45 4.75
CA ALA A 230 -10.65 8.79 4.12
C ALA A 230 -10.32 7.35 3.71
N SER A 231 -9.09 7.10 3.23
CA SER A 231 -8.60 5.76 2.86
C SER A 231 -8.53 4.78 4.04
N SER A 232 -8.42 5.26 5.28
CA SER A 232 -8.51 4.42 6.48
C SER A 232 -9.92 4.35 7.07
N GLY A 233 -10.94 4.95 6.44
CA GLY A 233 -12.34 4.91 6.87
C GLY A 233 -12.87 6.21 7.48
N GLY A 234 -12.04 7.26 7.60
CA GLY A 234 -12.49 8.57 8.07
C GLY A 234 -12.98 8.60 9.53
N TYR A 235 -12.41 7.76 10.39
CA TYR A 235 -12.76 7.68 11.80
C TYR A 235 -12.44 8.97 12.55
N ILE A 236 -13.31 9.32 13.49
CA ILE A 236 -13.14 10.40 14.47
C ILE A 236 -13.01 9.75 15.85
N LEU A 237 -11.81 9.77 16.41
CA LEU A 237 -11.48 9.09 17.66
C LEU A 237 -11.29 10.13 18.77
N GLY A 238 -12.18 10.09 19.77
CA GLY A 238 -12.17 11.01 20.91
C GLY A 238 -11.58 10.37 22.16
N PHE A 239 -10.65 11.06 22.81
CA PHE A 239 -9.97 10.64 24.03
C PHE A 239 -10.00 11.74 25.09
N ARG A 240 -10.23 11.39 26.34
CA ARG A 240 -10.22 12.33 27.47
C ARG A 240 -9.20 11.88 28.50
N ALA A 241 -8.37 12.81 28.97
CA ALA A 241 -7.44 12.60 30.07
C ALA A 241 -8.08 13.03 31.40
N ASP A 242 -7.63 12.42 32.49
CA ASP A 242 -7.97 12.81 33.87
C ASP A 242 -6.67 12.77 34.71
N PRO A 243 -6.14 13.93 35.16
CA PRO A 243 -6.72 15.27 35.07
C PRO A 243 -6.52 15.93 33.69
N VAL A 244 -7.35 16.93 33.38
CA VAL A 244 -7.43 17.56 32.04
C VAL A 244 -6.12 18.24 31.63
N GLU A 245 -5.27 18.66 32.57
CA GLU A 245 -4.00 19.32 32.22
C GLU A 245 -3.07 18.42 31.37
N HIS A 246 -3.15 17.09 31.54
CA HIS A 246 -2.35 16.14 30.76
C HIS A 246 -2.77 16.08 29.28
N LEU A 247 -3.97 16.58 28.93
CA LEU A 247 -4.49 16.50 27.57
C LEU A 247 -3.67 17.34 26.59
N GLU A 248 -3.22 18.52 27.01
CA GLU A 248 -2.37 19.41 26.21
C GLU A 248 -0.96 18.83 26.02
N GLU A 249 -0.43 18.14 27.03
CA GLU A 249 0.85 17.44 26.95
C GLU A 249 0.77 16.28 25.94
N VAL A 250 -0.27 15.44 26.06
CA VAL A 250 -0.55 14.34 25.12
C VAL A 250 -0.69 14.86 23.69
N TYR A 251 -1.48 15.94 23.50
CA TYR A 251 -1.67 16.59 22.20
C TYR A 251 -0.33 17.03 21.61
N THR A 252 0.45 17.78 22.39
CA THR A 252 1.73 18.37 21.95
C THR A 252 2.72 17.29 21.56
N GLN A 253 2.82 16.21 22.34
CA GLN A 253 3.72 15.10 22.03
C GLN A 253 3.34 14.38 20.73
N ILE A 254 2.07 14.00 20.58
CA ILE A 254 1.61 13.32 19.36
C ILE A 254 1.77 14.23 18.15
N HIS A 255 1.43 15.52 18.28
CA HIS A 255 1.56 16.49 17.20
C HIS A 255 3.03 16.65 16.76
N ASN A 256 3.96 16.76 17.71
CA ASN A 256 5.39 16.87 17.41
C ASN A 256 5.95 15.61 16.76
N LEU A 257 5.59 14.42 17.27
CA LEU A 257 6.01 13.15 16.69
C LEU A 257 5.42 12.94 15.29
N TRP A 258 4.15 13.29 15.08
CA TRP A 258 3.52 13.25 13.77
C TRP A 258 4.22 14.19 12.77
N LYS A 259 4.61 15.40 13.21
CA LYS A 259 5.38 16.35 12.40
C LYS A 259 6.78 15.82 12.04
N ILE A 260 7.46 15.14 12.97
CA ILE A 260 8.75 14.49 12.70
C ILE A 260 8.55 13.34 11.70
N PHE A 261 7.54 12.51 11.92
CA PHE A 261 7.19 11.39 11.05
C PHE A 261 6.85 11.84 9.62
N SER A 262 6.17 12.98 9.43
CA SER A 262 5.82 13.46 8.09
C SER A 262 7.03 13.91 7.25
N VAL A 263 8.15 14.24 7.89
CA VAL A 263 9.42 14.56 7.22
C VAL A 263 10.18 13.29 6.83
N THR A 264 10.23 12.29 7.73
CA THR A 264 10.94 11.02 7.53
C THR A 264 10.03 9.83 7.85
N PRO A 265 9.04 9.52 6.99
CA PRO A 265 8.05 8.50 7.30
C PRO A 265 8.67 7.12 7.27
N ILE A 266 8.34 6.33 8.29
CA ILE A 266 8.78 4.94 8.42
C ILE A 266 7.63 4.05 7.96
N PHE A 267 7.83 3.38 6.83
CA PHE A 267 6.83 2.47 6.27
C PHE A 267 6.94 1.05 6.83
N GLY A 268 8.01 0.70 7.55
CA GLY A 268 8.21 -0.62 8.16
C GLY A 268 8.74 -1.70 7.20
N VAL A 269 8.84 -1.42 5.91
CA VAL A 269 9.38 -2.37 4.92
C VAL A 269 10.90 -2.31 4.93
N GLU A 270 11.50 -3.34 5.52
CA GLU A 270 12.95 -3.52 5.55
C GLU A 270 13.37 -4.63 4.60
N PHE A 271 14.47 -4.39 3.90
CA PHE A 271 15.12 -5.37 3.05
C PHE A 271 16.61 -5.12 3.03
N SER A 272 17.38 -6.04 3.60
CA SER A 272 18.83 -6.10 3.43
C SER A 272 19.16 -7.09 2.32
N VAL A 273 19.82 -6.60 1.27
CA VAL A 273 20.34 -7.43 0.20
C VAL A 273 21.50 -8.28 0.76
N GLU A 274 21.24 -9.51 1.21
CA GLU A 274 22.31 -10.44 1.62
C GLU A 274 23.22 -10.75 0.42
N ASP A 275 24.53 -10.59 0.64
CA ASP A 275 25.63 -10.73 -0.31
C ASP A 275 25.41 -10.15 -1.72
N LYS A 276 26.00 -8.97 -1.94
CA LYS A 276 26.47 -8.56 -3.26
C LYS A 276 27.55 -9.56 -3.69
N GLN A 277 27.15 -10.70 -4.28
CA GLN A 277 28.04 -11.37 -5.22
C GLN A 277 28.48 -10.31 -6.22
N SER A 278 29.79 -10.15 -6.33
CA SER A 278 30.49 -9.07 -7.00
C SER A 278 30.34 -9.13 -8.51
N ASP A 279 29.12 -9.03 -9.02
CA ASP A 279 28.84 -8.85 -10.44
C ASP A 279 27.83 -7.70 -10.59
N ALA A 280 28.25 -6.68 -11.33
CA ALA A 280 27.54 -5.44 -11.66
C ALA A 280 27.45 -4.34 -10.57
N LYS A 281 28.60 -3.88 -10.06
CA LYS A 281 28.74 -2.46 -9.65
C LYS A 281 28.63 -1.47 -10.84
N GLU A 282 28.48 -1.97 -12.08
CA GLU A 282 28.43 -1.16 -13.30
C GLU A 282 27.03 -0.84 -13.84
N ASN A 283 25.94 -1.35 -13.25
CA ASN A 283 24.59 -1.13 -13.78
C ASN A 283 23.77 -0.06 -13.03
N PHE A 284 24.40 0.78 -12.20
CA PHE A 284 23.76 2.00 -11.73
C PHE A 284 23.92 3.08 -12.80
N VAL A 285 23.02 3.07 -13.79
CA VAL A 285 22.88 4.22 -14.69
C VAL A 285 21.89 5.19 -14.04
N PRO A 286 22.33 6.37 -13.58
CA PRO A 286 21.40 7.40 -13.14
C PRO A 286 20.46 7.75 -14.30
N ARG A 287 19.18 7.95 -13.99
CA ARG A 287 18.16 8.37 -14.94
C ARG A 287 18.66 9.59 -15.74
N GLN A 288 18.95 9.42 -17.02
CA GLN A 288 19.10 10.55 -17.94
C GLN A 288 17.70 11.07 -18.26
N GLU A 289 17.46 12.34 -17.94
CA GLU A 289 16.28 13.07 -18.40
C GLU A 289 16.53 13.43 -19.87
N ASP A 290 16.05 12.60 -20.79
CA ASP A 290 16.04 12.97 -22.21
C ASP A 290 14.88 13.93 -22.47
N ASP A 291 15.16 15.05 -23.15
CA ASP A 291 14.15 15.99 -23.68
C ASP A 291 13.36 15.31 -24.80
N VAL A 292 12.23 14.67 -24.46
CA VAL A 292 11.39 13.96 -25.43
C VAL A 292 10.28 14.87 -25.96
N GLN A 293 10.24 15.04 -27.29
CA GLN A 293 9.12 15.67 -27.99
C GLN A 293 7.87 14.76 -27.94
N ILE A 294 6.72 15.36 -27.64
CA ILE A 294 5.43 14.67 -27.53
C ILE A 294 4.95 14.31 -28.94
N MET A 295 4.87 13.01 -29.26
CA MET A 295 4.13 12.53 -30.44
C MET A 295 2.83 11.89 -29.98
N GLU A 296 1.68 12.41 -30.43
CA GLU A 296 0.37 11.80 -30.18
C GLU A 296 0.32 10.40 -30.84
N GLY A 297 -0.07 9.39 -30.06
CA GLY A 297 -0.28 8.01 -30.51
C GLY A 297 -1.68 7.57 -30.11
N ASP A 298 -2.23 6.59 -30.83
CA ASP A 298 -3.65 6.23 -30.86
C ASP A 298 -4.33 6.06 -29.48
N ASP A 299 -5.61 6.47 -29.43
CA ASP A 299 -6.52 6.58 -28.27
C ASP A 299 -6.98 5.24 -27.67
N ILE A 300 -6.05 4.37 -27.25
CA ILE A 300 -6.40 3.21 -26.42
C ILE A 300 -6.00 3.50 -24.98
N GLU A 301 -6.96 3.46 -24.05
CA GLU A 301 -6.67 3.58 -22.62
C GLU A 301 -5.68 2.49 -22.17
N PRO A 302 -4.47 2.84 -21.68
CA PRO A 302 -3.42 1.86 -21.39
C PRO A 302 -3.83 0.75 -20.41
N CYS A 303 -4.76 1.03 -19.50
CA CYS A 303 -5.22 0.08 -18.49
C CYS A 303 -5.95 -1.15 -19.08
N LEU A 304 -6.59 -1.01 -20.24
CA LEU A 304 -7.37 -2.08 -20.89
C LEU A 304 -6.47 -3.25 -21.33
N LEU A 305 -5.22 -2.97 -21.66
CA LEU A 305 -4.24 -3.98 -22.10
C LEU A 305 -3.88 -4.99 -20.99
N TYR A 306 -4.12 -4.63 -19.74
CA TYR A 306 -3.68 -5.41 -18.57
C TYR A 306 -4.82 -6.18 -17.90
N GLN A 307 -6.04 -6.19 -18.43
CA GLN A 307 -7.13 -6.97 -17.85
C GLN A 307 -6.96 -8.47 -18.21
N PRO A 308 -6.98 -9.40 -17.22
CA PRO A 308 -6.80 -10.83 -17.49
C PRO A 308 -8.01 -11.45 -18.19
N ASP A 309 -9.21 -10.92 -17.94
CA ASP A 309 -10.50 -11.48 -18.37
C ASP A 309 -11.04 -10.84 -19.68
N GLY A 310 -10.20 -10.13 -20.45
CA GLY A 310 -10.64 -9.34 -21.62
C GLY A 310 -11.45 -8.10 -21.21
N GLU A 311 -12.41 -7.65 -22.03
CA GLU A 311 -13.27 -6.46 -21.80
C GLU A 311 -14.22 -6.54 -20.57
N LYS A 312 -14.03 -7.48 -19.64
CA LYS A 312 -14.88 -7.58 -18.45
C LYS A 312 -14.44 -6.55 -17.41
N GLU A 313 -14.99 -5.34 -17.49
CA GLU A 313 -14.63 -4.24 -16.58
C GLU A 313 -15.13 -4.43 -15.14
N ILE A 314 -16.33 -5.01 -14.95
CA ILE A 314 -17.03 -5.00 -13.65
C ILE A 314 -17.71 -6.35 -13.38
N ASP A 315 -17.46 -6.91 -12.19
CA ASP A 315 -18.21 -8.04 -11.65
C ASP A 315 -19.66 -7.62 -11.38
N ARG A 316 -20.63 -8.38 -11.91
CA ARG A 316 -22.06 -8.09 -11.65
C ARG A 316 -22.44 -8.45 -10.22
N GLU A 317 -23.54 -7.89 -9.76
CA GLU A 317 -24.05 -8.10 -8.40
C GLU A 317 -24.15 -9.60 -8.04
N PRO A 318 -23.65 -10.03 -6.87
CA PRO A 318 -23.80 -11.40 -6.42
C PRO A 318 -25.26 -11.68 -6.01
N ILE A 319 -25.85 -12.73 -6.57
CA ILE A 319 -27.21 -13.18 -6.28
C ILE A 319 -27.19 -14.61 -5.73
N TYR A 320 -28.16 -14.96 -4.89
CA TYR A 320 -28.34 -16.35 -4.47
C TYR A 320 -28.90 -17.17 -5.62
N ASN A 321 -28.23 -18.27 -5.96
CA ASN A 321 -28.73 -19.23 -6.93
C ASN A 321 -29.26 -20.49 -6.23
N ASN A 322 -30.56 -20.75 -6.42
CA ASN A 322 -31.24 -21.88 -5.79
C ASN A 322 -30.75 -23.25 -6.27
N GLU A 323 -30.28 -23.36 -7.52
CA GLU A 323 -29.85 -24.64 -8.11
C GLU A 323 -28.52 -25.11 -7.54
N LEU A 324 -27.59 -24.17 -7.31
CA LEU A 324 -26.28 -24.46 -6.73
C LEU A 324 -26.26 -24.33 -5.20
N GLY A 325 -27.23 -23.62 -4.61
CA GLY A 325 -27.24 -23.29 -3.19
C GLY A 325 -26.12 -22.31 -2.80
N LEU A 326 -25.57 -21.56 -3.76
CA LEU A 326 -24.43 -20.66 -3.60
C LEU A 326 -24.78 -19.23 -4.01
N ALA A 327 -24.04 -18.26 -3.48
CA ALA A 327 -24.00 -16.92 -4.06
C ALA A 327 -23.15 -16.96 -5.34
N VAL A 328 -23.71 -16.51 -6.46
CA VAL A 328 -23.07 -16.47 -7.78
C VAL A 328 -23.16 -15.07 -8.36
N GLU A 329 -22.21 -14.71 -9.23
CA GLU A 329 -22.33 -13.50 -10.04
C GLU A 329 -23.61 -13.56 -10.90
N ARG A 330 -24.40 -12.49 -10.92
CA ARG A 330 -25.60 -12.40 -11.78
C ARG A 330 -25.27 -12.75 -13.22
N LEU A 331 -26.00 -13.70 -13.81
CA LEU A 331 -25.80 -14.17 -15.18
C LEU A 331 -26.10 -13.08 -16.22
N LYS A 332 -25.58 -13.25 -17.45
CA LYS A 332 -25.91 -12.31 -18.54
C LYS A 332 -27.37 -12.56 -18.92
N GLU A 333 -28.06 -11.52 -19.39
CA GLU A 333 -29.44 -11.69 -19.86
C GLU A 333 -29.50 -12.82 -20.91
N GLY A 334 -30.47 -13.72 -20.75
CA GLY A 334 -30.65 -14.88 -21.62
C GLY A 334 -29.71 -16.07 -21.36
N SER A 335 -28.78 -16.00 -20.40
CA SER A 335 -27.90 -17.12 -20.04
C SER A 335 -28.43 -17.91 -18.83
N THR A 336 -28.30 -19.24 -18.86
CA THR A 336 -28.61 -20.13 -17.73
C THR A 336 -27.37 -20.87 -17.22
N ILE A 337 -27.40 -21.39 -15.99
CA ILE A 337 -26.26 -22.12 -15.41
C ILE A 337 -25.97 -23.39 -16.20
N GLN A 338 -26.98 -24.19 -16.56
CA GLN A 338 -26.78 -25.39 -17.37
C GLN A 338 -26.12 -25.06 -18.71
N GLN A 339 -26.52 -23.98 -19.39
CA GLN A 339 -25.90 -23.57 -20.65
C GLN A 339 -24.43 -23.20 -20.50
N LEU A 340 -24.05 -22.56 -19.38
CA LEU A 340 -22.66 -22.21 -19.10
C LEU A 340 -21.81 -23.42 -18.67
N TRP A 341 -22.45 -24.45 -18.12
CA TRP A 341 -21.78 -25.68 -17.66
C TRP A 341 -21.60 -26.71 -18.77
N GLN A 342 -22.52 -26.75 -19.73
CA GLN A 342 -22.42 -27.66 -20.87
C GLN A 342 -21.26 -27.24 -21.77
N ILE A 343 -20.31 -28.17 -21.96
CA ILE A 343 -19.24 -28.02 -22.94
C ILE A 343 -19.86 -28.25 -24.32
N VAL A 344 -19.71 -27.29 -25.23
CA VAL A 344 -19.96 -27.47 -26.67
C VAL A 344 -18.69 -28.00 -27.33
#